data_AF-A0A8G1UM38-F1
#
_entry.id   AF-A0A8G1UM38-F1
#
_cell.length_a   1.000
_cell.length_b   1.000
_cell.length_c   1.000
_cell.angle_alpha   90.00
_cell.angle_beta   90.00
_cell.angle_gamma   90.00
#
_symmetry.space_group_name_H-M   'P 1'
#
loop_
_entity.id
_entity.type
_entity.pdbx_description
1 polymer ?
#
loop_
_entity_poly.entity_id
_entity_poly.type
_entity_poly.pdbx_seq_one_letter_code
_entity_poly.pdbx_strand_id
1 'polypeptide(L)' 'MAPQFMDARQTAEYLNVSLSWLYREAAGVGLVAYRFGRGRNAKIRFKVSEVRAWTRQQRTG' A
#
# COMPACT_ATOMS: atom_id res chain seq x y z
N MET A 1 2.39 4.76 -20.16
CA MET A 1 1.34 4.33 -19.21
C MET A 1 1.54 5.11 -17.92
N ALA A 2 0.52 5.82 -17.42
CA ALA A 2 0.64 6.54 -16.15
C ALA A 2 0.68 5.56 -14.95
N PRO A 3 1.43 5.87 -13.87
CA PRO A 3 1.47 5.02 -12.69
C PRO A 3 0.08 4.93 -12.03
N GLN A 4 -0.39 3.71 -11.79
CA GLN A 4 -1.66 3.43 -11.11
C GLN A 4 -1.42 3.26 -9.60
N PHE A 5 -2.33 3.83 -8.82
CA PHE A 5 -2.29 3.81 -7.35
C PHE A 5 -3.61 3.31 -6.78
N MET A 6 -3.51 2.59 -5.67
CA MET A 6 -4.63 2.24 -4.79
C MET A 6 -4.60 3.15 -3.57
N ASP A 7 -5.77 3.53 -3.07
CA ASP A 7 -5.85 4.09 -1.73
C ASP A 7 -5.66 3.00 -0.66
N ALA A 8 -5.62 3.41 0.62
CA ALA A 8 -5.43 2.49 1.73
C ALA A 8 -6.52 1.40 1.80
N ARG A 9 -7.77 1.75 1.50
CA ARG A 9 -8.88 0.79 1.56
C ARG A 9 -8.77 -0.25 0.44
N GLN A 10 -8.56 0.21 -0.79
CA GLN A 10 -8.34 -0.66 -1.95
C GLN A 10 -7.14 -1.59 -1.73
N THR A 11 -6.07 -1.09 -1.13
CA THR A 11 -4.87 -1.89 -0.83
C THR A 11 -5.15 -2.94 0.25
N ALA A 12 -5.90 -2.59 1.29
CA ALA A 12 -6.29 -3.52 2.35
C ALA A 12 -7.20 -4.64 1.81
N GLU A 13 -8.17 -4.29 0.98
CA GLU A 13 -9.04 -5.24 0.28
C GLU A 13 -8.22 -6.15 -0.66
N TYR A 14 -7.29 -5.59 -1.44
CA TYR A 14 -6.43 -6.35 -2.35
C TYR A 14 -5.53 -7.37 -1.61
N LEU A 15 -4.97 -6.98 -0.48
CA LEU A 15 -4.10 -7.83 0.34
C LEU A 15 -4.86 -8.75 1.29
N ASN A 16 -6.20 -8.64 1.34
CA ASN A 16 -7.06 -9.34 2.30
C ASN A 16 -6.62 -9.14 3.77
N VAL A 17 -6.34 -7.88 4.13
CA VAL A 17 -5.96 -7.48 5.50
C VAL A 17 -6.88 -6.38 6.01
N SER A 18 -6.85 -6.12 7.32
CA SER A 18 -7.58 -4.97 7.87
C SER A 18 -6.90 -3.65 7.51
N LEU A 19 -7.69 -2.59 7.39
CA LEU A 19 -7.17 -1.23 7.17
C LEU A 19 -6.24 -0.78 8.31
N SER A 20 -6.56 -1.18 9.56
CA SER A 20 -5.73 -0.91 10.74
C SER A 20 -4.37 -1.62 10.66
N TRP A 21 -4.33 -2.86 10.20
CA TRP A 21 -3.08 -3.59 9.95
C TRP A 21 -2.25 -2.85 8.91
N LEU A 22 -2.87 -2.39 7.81
CA LEU A 22 -2.15 -1.65 6.76
C LEU A 22 -1.51 -0.36 7.30
N TYR A 23 -2.18 0.38 8.18
CA TYR A 23 -1.60 1.60 8.77
C TYR A 23 -0.46 1.33 9.77
N ARG A 24 -0.48 0.20 10.47
CA ARG A 24 0.50 -0.13 11.52
C ARG A 24 1.70 -0.90 10.98
N GLU A 25 1.45 -1.88 10.13
CA GLU A 25 2.42 -2.91 9.78
C GLU A 25 3.04 -2.71 8.39
N ALA A 26 2.36 -2.03 7.46
CA ALA A 26 2.80 -1.93 6.05
C ALA A 26 4.26 -1.47 5.91
N ALA A 27 4.66 -0.43 6.65
CA ALA A 27 6.03 0.07 6.62
C ALA A 27 7.03 -0.94 7.18
N GLY A 28 6.66 -1.66 8.24
CA GLY A 28 7.52 -2.66 8.89
C GLY A 28 7.81 -3.88 8.01
N VAL A 29 6.85 -4.24 7.14
CA VAL A 29 7.01 -5.34 6.18
C VAL A 29 7.56 -4.90 4.82
N GLY A 30 7.99 -3.64 4.68
CA GLY A 30 8.58 -3.11 3.44
C GLY A 30 7.58 -2.72 2.35
N LEU A 31 6.31 -2.53 2.68
CA LEU A 31 5.29 -2.02 1.75
C LEU A 31 5.35 -0.48 1.70
N VAL A 32 5.60 0.08 0.52
CA VAL A 32 5.83 1.53 0.34
C VAL A 32 4.51 2.31 0.22
N ALA A 33 4.30 3.24 1.15
CA ALA A 33 3.18 4.19 1.12
C ALA A 33 3.62 5.57 0.61
N TYR A 34 2.89 6.10 -0.37
CA TYR A 34 3.09 7.44 -0.93
C TYR A 34 2.08 8.42 -0.36
N ARG A 35 2.53 9.58 0.10
CA ARG A 35 1.64 10.67 0.52
C ARG A 35 1.27 11.54 -0.68
N PHE A 36 -0.04 11.68 -0.89
CA PHE A 36 -0.63 12.57 -1.89
C PHE A 36 -1.31 13.74 -1.17
N GLY A 37 -0.92 14.97 -1.53
CA GLY A 37 -1.39 16.21 -0.90
C GLY A 37 -0.43 16.76 0.15
N ARG A 38 -0.85 17.81 0.86
CA ARG A 38 -0.06 18.51 1.88
C ARG A 38 -0.81 18.57 3.21
N GLY A 39 -0.09 18.56 4.33
CA GLY A 39 -0.64 18.73 5.68
C GLY A 39 -1.42 17.52 6.21
N ARG A 40 -2.29 17.76 7.21
CA ARG A 40 -3.04 16.74 7.96
C ARG A 40 -3.98 15.88 7.11
N ASN A 41 -4.38 16.38 5.93
CA ASN A 41 -5.30 15.70 5.00
C ASN A 41 -4.57 14.94 3.87
N ALA A 42 -3.24 14.82 3.94
CA ALA A 42 -2.50 14.03 2.96
C ALA A 42 -2.99 12.57 2.97
N LYS A 43 -3.45 12.08 1.83
CA LYS A 43 -3.94 10.71 1.69
C LYS A 43 -2.77 9.79 1.38
N ILE A 44 -2.68 8.65 2.05
CA ILE A 44 -1.73 7.62 1.67
C ILE A 44 -2.28 6.82 0.49
N ARG A 45 -1.38 6.46 -0.43
CA ARG A 45 -1.64 5.63 -1.59
C ARG A 45 -0.50 4.66 -1.81
N PHE A 46 -0.79 3.56 -2.48
CA PHE A 46 0.17 2.50 -2.77
C PHE A 46 0.22 2.28 -4.27
N LYS A 47 1.43 2.20 -4.83
CA LYS A 47 1.59 2.00 -6.27
C LYS A 47 1.27 0.53 -6.60
N VAL A 48 0.33 0.29 -7.53
CA VAL A 48 -0.18 -1.05 -7.83
C VAL A 48 0.95 -2.03 -8.20
N SER A 49 1.92 -1.57 -9.00
CA SER A 49 3.06 -2.40 -9.42
C SER A 49 3.94 -2.84 -8.25
N GLU A 50 4.11 -1.99 -7.23
CA GLU A 50 4.95 -2.28 -6.06
C GLU A 50 4.23 -3.20 -5.09
N VAL A 51 2.92 -2.98 -4.85
CA VAL A 51 2.10 -3.90 -4.06
C VAL A 51 2.15 -5.31 -4.66
N ARG A 52 1.99 -5.43 -5.99
CA ARG A 52 2.07 -6.72 -6.69
C ARG A 52 3.46 -7.35 -6.60
N ALA A 53 4.53 -6.56 -6.72
CA ALA A 53 5.90 -7.05 -6.58
C ALA A 53 6.13 -7.58 -5.16
N TRP A 54 5.71 -6.83 -4.15
CA TRP A 54 5.78 -7.21 -2.74
C TRP A 54 5.01 -8.50 -2.45
N THR A 55 3.77 -8.65 -2.95
CA THR A 55 3.00 -9.90 -2.75
C THR A 55 3.69 -11.11 -3.36
N ARG A 56 4.39 -10.95 -4.49
CA ARG A 56 5.17 -12.05 -5.08
C ARG A 56 6.36 -12.41 -4.20
N GLN A 57 7.07 -11.42 -3.67
CA GLN A 57 8.20 -11.64 -2.77
C GLN A 57 7.79 -12.39 -1.50
N GLN A 58 6.65 -12.06 -0.90
CA GLN A 58 6.14 -12.72 0.31
C GLN A 58 5.75 -14.20 0.09
N ARG A 59 5.44 -14.60 -1.15
CA ARG A 59 5.08 -15.99 -1.48
C ARG A 59 6.28 -16.90 -1.70
N THR A 60 7.46 -16.33 -1.88
CA THR A 60 8.71 -17.07 -2.14
C THR A 60 9.63 -17.09 -0.92
N GLY A 61 9.26 -16.39 0.15
CA GLY A 61 9.95 -16.41 1.45
C GLY A 61 9.45 -17.50 2.38
#